data_AF-A0A0B1TLD4-F1
#
_entry.id   AF-A0A0B1TLD4-F1
#
_cell.length_a   1.000
_cell.length_b   1.000
_cell.length_c   1.000
_cell.angle_alpha   90.00
_cell.angle_beta   90.00
_cell.angle_gamma   90.00
#
_symmetry.space_group_name_H-M   'P 1'
#
loop_
_entity.id
_entity.type
_entity.pdbx_description
1 polymer ?
#
loop_
_entity_poly.entity_id
_entity_poly.type
_entity_poly.pdbx_seq_one_letter_code
_entity_poly.pdbx_strand_id
1 'polypeptide(L)'
;MDLLDKITYEDKELLKRSWAVLEKNINDTAYCIFDMIFCQSPDTKQLFPFMKIRTVGDNKRSREMEFHALRFMQVLESVVKAIDTPSTLDPLCDNLGRVHGRLTDSRGFKPHHWGVFIECTLFHFRKILAGDHYFNALITLDRVIVIWRTVLRILIKRMKVGLATDLRNRQANKDADEVASTSGQSSPVVEMSITHSVTLPAINVKEKVFEKNKSESTGLFRPFREFAKRRIIGRSSDPNGLHRHN
;
A
#
# COMPACT_ATOMS: atom_id res chain seq x y z
N MET A 1 -18.37 -2.74 18.12
CA MET A 1 -17.45 -1.76 18.75
C MET A 1 -16.12 -1.84 18.02
N ASP A 2 -15.66 -0.75 17.42
CA ASP A 2 -14.38 -0.70 16.71
C ASP A 2 -13.25 -0.87 17.74
N LEU A 3 -12.15 -1.53 17.36
CA LEU A 3 -11.00 -1.66 18.27
C LEU A 3 -10.28 -0.32 18.48
N LEU A 4 -10.38 0.61 17.52
CA LEU A 4 -9.88 1.98 17.67
C LEU A 4 -10.71 2.79 18.68
N ASP A 5 -11.98 2.43 18.91
CA ASP A 5 -12.82 3.08 19.94
C ASP A 5 -12.32 2.78 21.36
N LYS A 6 -11.53 1.70 21.52
CA LYS A 6 -10.97 1.28 22.81
C LYS A 6 -9.68 2.03 23.18
N ILE A 7 -9.11 2.80 22.27
CA ILE A 7 -7.94 3.65 22.55
C ILE A 7 -8.44 4.84 23.36
N THR A 8 -7.84 5.09 24.53
CA THR A 8 -8.27 6.18 25.42
C THR A 8 -8.07 7.54 24.75
N TYR A 9 -8.79 8.55 25.21
CA TYR A 9 -8.65 9.91 24.69
C TYR A 9 -7.20 10.40 24.78
N GLU A 10 -6.53 10.16 25.91
CA GLU A 10 -5.13 10.54 26.13
C GLU A 10 -4.18 9.85 25.15
N ASP A 11 -4.43 8.57 24.85
CA ASP A 11 -3.63 7.80 23.89
C ASP A 11 -3.87 8.29 22.45
N LYS A 12 -5.09 8.70 22.10
CA LYS A 12 -5.40 9.31 20.81
C LYS A 12 -4.69 10.66 20.64
N GLU A 13 -4.68 11.50 21.68
CA GLU A 13 -3.95 12.78 21.65
C GLU A 13 -2.44 12.57 21.58
N LEU A 14 -1.91 11.57 22.30
CA LEU A 14 -0.50 11.19 22.22
C LEU A 14 -0.13 10.69 20.81
N LEU A 15 -1.00 9.90 20.18
CA LEU A 15 -0.86 9.45 18.79
C LEU A 15 -0.79 10.65 17.83
N LYS A 16 -1.77 11.58 17.90
CA LYS A 16 -1.80 12.79 17.07
C LYS A 16 -0.55 13.65 17.23
N ARG A 17 -0.11 13.88 18.48
CA ARG A 17 1.13 14.62 18.77
C ARG A 17 2.36 13.94 18.17
N SER A 18 2.46 12.62 18.29
CA SER A 18 3.59 11.87 17.74
C SER A 18 3.62 11.92 16.23
N TRP A 19 2.45 11.87 15.57
CA TRP A 19 2.35 12.03 14.13
C TRP A 19 2.88 13.39 13.65
N ALA A 20 2.57 14.48 14.36
CA ALA A 20 3.07 15.81 14.05
C ALA A 20 4.61 15.93 14.12
N VAL A 21 5.27 15.07 14.90
CA VAL A 21 6.73 14.95 14.92
C VAL A 21 7.21 14.12 13.73
N LEU A 22 6.61 12.94 13.51
CA LEU A 22 6.99 11.99 12.45
C LEU A 22 6.84 12.60 11.05
N GLU A 23 5.80 13.41 10.82
CA GLU A 23 5.48 13.96 9.51
C GLU A 23 6.52 14.95 8.98
N LYS A 24 7.30 15.58 9.87
CA LYS A 24 8.34 16.55 9.50
C LYS A 24 9.38 15.93 8.56
N ASN A 25 9.76 14.68 8.80
CA ASN A 25 10.77 13.94 8.02
C ASN A 25 10.19 12.74 7.24
N ILE A 26 8.89 12.79 6.92
CA ILE A 26 8.12 11.63 6.43
C ILE A 26 8.74 10.91 5.21
N ASN A 27 9.33 11.64 4.26
CA ASN A 27 9.91 11.04 3.05
C ASN A 27 11.11 10.16 3.40
N ASP A 28 11.98 10.67 4.28
CA ASP A 28 13.18 9.97 4.73
C ASP A 28 12.80 8.75 5.57
N THR A 29 11.87 8.94 6.50
CA THR A 29 11.31 7.88 7.35
C THR A 29 10.70 6.76 6.52
N ALA A 30 9.85 7.10 5.55
CA ALA A 30 9.19 6.14 4.68
C ALA A 30 10.22 5.30 3.91
N TYR A 31 11.21 5.99 3.32
CA TYR A 31 12.28 5.35 2.58
C TYR A 31 13.06 4.37 3.45
N CYS A 32 13.48 4.79 4.65
CA CYS A 32 14.26 3.96 5.55
C CYS A 32 13.47 2.73 6.04
N ILE A 33 12.17 2.88 6.28
CA ILE A 33 11.29 1.74 6.64
C ILE A 33 11.30 0.69 5.54
N PHE A 34 11.10 1.09 4.27
CA PHE A 34 11.09 0.16 3.14
C PHE A 34 12.46 -0.46 2.87
N ASP A 35 13.51 0.32 3.01
CA ASP A 35 14.89 -0.17 2.92
C ASP A 35 15.15 -1.26 3.96
N MET A 36 14.74 -1.02 5.22
CA MET A 36 14.84 -2.01 6.29
C MET A 36 13.99 -3.26 6.03
N ILE A 37 12.76 -3.12 5.54
CA ILE A 37 11.91 -4.26 5.15
C ILE A 37 12.62 -5.14 4.13
N PHE A 38 13.21 -4.55 3.09
CA PHE A 38 13.91 -5.29 2.05
C PHE A 38 15.23 -5.91 2.50
N CYS A 39 15.85 -5.38 3.55
CA CYS A 39 17.00 -5.99 4.20
C CYS A 39 16.59 -7.17 5.10
N GLN A 40 15.53 -7.01 5.89
CA GLN A 40 15.08 -8.00 6.87
C GLN A 40 14.29 -9.17 6.24
N SER A 41 13.60 -8.92 5.13
CA SER A 41 12.79 -9.92 4.42
C SER A 41 13.01 -9.78 2.91
N PRO A 42 14.15 -10.23 2.35
CA PRO A 42 14.49 -10.01 0.94
C PRO A 42 13.46 -10.60 -0.06
N ASP A 43 12.70 -11.61 0.35
CA ASP A 43 11.60 -12.18 -0.42
C ASP A 43 10.48 -11.16 -0.71
N THR A 44 10.29 -10.13 0.13
CA THR A 44 9.31 -9.06 -0.15
C THR A 44 9.61 -8.27 -1.42
N LYS A 45 10.85 -8.29 -1.93
CA LYS A 45 11.23 -7.63 -3.18
C LYS A 45 10.40 -8.12 -4.37
N GLN A 46 10.00 -9.39 -4.39
CA GLN A 46 9.19 -9.98 -5.47
C GLN A 46 7.79 -9.36 -5.59
N LEU A 47 7.30 -8.75 -4.50
CA LEU A 47 6.03 -8.04 -4.47
C LEU A 47 6.08 -6.73 -5.26
N PHE A 48 7.28 -6.22 -5.55
CA PHE A 48 7.53 -4.91 -6.15
C PHE A 48 8.40 -5.01 -7.41
N PRO A 49 7.96 -5.70 -8.48
CA PRO A 49 8.79 -5.99 -9.67
C PRO A 49 9.20 -4.74 -10.46
N PHE A 50 8.44 -3.65 -10.32
CA PHE A 50 8.67 -2.39 -11.02
C PHE A 50 9.56 -1.44 -10.22
N MET A 51 9.94 -1.83 -9.00
CA MET A 51 10.76 -1.02 -8.13
C MET A 51 12.23 -1.36 -8.40
N LYS A 52 13.02 -0.34 -8.75
CA LYS A 52 14.47 -0.49 -8.86
C LYS A 52 15.06 -0.57 -7.47
N ILE A 53 15.10 -1.76 -6.88
CA ILE A 53 15.68 -1.95 -5.55
C ILE A 53 17.20 -1.90 -5.70
N ARG A 54 17.87 -1.16 -4.80
CA ARG A 54 19.32 -0.97 -4.87
C ARG A 54 20.05 -2.31 -4.95
N THR A 55 21.05 -2.36 -5.81
CA THR A 55 22.08 -3.40 -5.80
C THR A 55 23.23 -2.97 -4.90
N VAL A 56 24.05 -3.92 -4.47
CA VAL A 56 25.26 -3.66 -3.68
C VAL A 56 26.15 -2.66 -4.45
N GLY A 57 26.45 -1.50 -3.84
CA GLY A 57 27.23 -0.42 -4.44
C GLY A 57 26.43 0.77 -4.98
N ASP A 58 25.10 0.71 -5.05
CA ASP A 58 24.27 1.85 -5.47
C ASP A 58 23.92 2.80 -4.30
N ASN A 59 24.51 3.99 -4.32
CA ASN A 59 24.25 5.03 -3.32
C ASN A 59 23.01 5.88 -3.63
N LYS A 60 22.32 5.69 -4.75
CA LYS A 60 21.14 6.49 -5.12
C LYS A 60 19.82 5.92 -4.58
N ARG A 61 18.93 6.81 -4.11
CA ARG A 61 17.56 6.45 -3.72
C ARG A 61 16.72 6.10 -4.94
N SER A 62 16.03 4.96 -4.91
CA SER A 62 14.99 4.64 -5.90
C SER A 62 13.78 5.54 -5.72
N ARG A 63 13.41 6.24 -6.80
CA ARG A 63 12.21 7.10 -6.86
C ARG A 63 10.94 6.26 -6.73
N GLU A 64 10.92 5.07 -7.31
CA GLU A 64 9.80 4.14 -7.24
C GLU A 64 9.57 3.66 -5.80
N MET A 65 10.66 3.38 -5.08
CA MET A 65 10.60 3.02 -3.67
C MET A 65 10.11 4.18 -2.81
N GLU A 66 10.68 5.38 -2.99
CA GLU A 66 10.25 6.57 -2.26
C GLU A 66 8.75 6.84 -2.47
N PHE A 67 8.29 6.77 -3.72
CA PHE A 67 6.89 6.98 -4.06
C PHE A 67 5.96 5.93 -3.44
N HIS A 68 6.34 4.65 -3.47
CA HIS A 68 5.54 3.59 -2.86
C HIS A 68 5.53 3.72 -1.33
N ALA A 69 6.68 3.99 -0.72
CA ALA A 69 6.81 4.17 0.72
C ALA A 69 5.94 5.33 1.22
N LEU A 70 5.83 6.42 0.45
CA LEU A 70 4.96 7.55 0.78
C LEU A 70 3.47 7.21 0.76
N ARG A 71 3.01 6.36 -0.18
CA ARG A 71 1.62 5.89 -0.18
C ARG A 71 1.29 5.16 1.12
N PHE A 72 2.25 4.40 1.64
CA PHE A 72 2.07 3.74 2.93
C PHE A 72 1.95 4.76 4.07
N MET A 73 2.80 5.79 4.11
CA MET A 73 2.67 6.84 5.13
C MET A 73 1.34 7.60 5.06
N GLN A 74 0.78 7.79 3.87
CA GLN A 74 -0.56 8.39 3.68
C GLN A 74 -1.69 7.54 4.29
N VAL A 75 -1.55 6.22 4.28
CA VAL A 75 -2.50 5.33 4.97
C VAL A 75 -2.44 5.58 6.47
N LEU A 76 -1.24 5.65 7.06
CA LEU A 76 -1.11 5.98 8.48
C LEU A 76 -1.66 7.36 8.83
N GLU A 77 -1.42 8.36 7.97
CA GLU A 77 -1.99 9.69 8.13
C GLU A 77 -3.53 9.65 8.17
N SER A 78 -4.14 8.87 7.28
CA SER A 78 -5.58 8.69 7.24
C SER A 78 -6.10 8.03 8.52
N VAL A 79 -5.37 7.05 9.06
CA VAL A 79 -5.70 6.42 10.36
C VAL A 79 -5.66 7.44 11.50
N VAL A 80 -4.62 8.28 11.57
CA VAL A 80 -4.51 9.32 12.61
C VAL A 80 -5.64 10.34 12.48
N LYS A 81 -6.00 10.76 11.25
CA LYS A 81 -7.09 11.71 10.99
C LYS A 81 -8.47 11.15 11.31
N ALA A 82 -8.66 9.84 11.14
CA ALA A 82 -9.92 9.14 11.38
C ALA A 82 -10.00 8.49 12.76
N ILE A 83 -9.05 8.74 13.67
CA ILE A 83 -8.96 8.04 14.96
C ILE A 83 -10.19 8.27 15.87
N ASP A 84 -10.91 9.37 15.65
CA ASP A 84 -12.15 9.72 16.35
C ASP A 84 -13.41 9.23 15.63
N THR A 85 -13.28 8.84 14.35
CA THR A 85 -14.37 8.34 13.50
C THR A 85 -13.91 7.12 12.69
N PRO A 86 -13.54 6.02 13.37
CA PRO A 86 -12.77 4.94 12.75
C PRO A 86 -13.55 4.17 11.67
N SER A 87 -14.87 4.19 11.66
CA SER A 87 -15.70 3.58 10.59
C SER A 87 -15.39 4.15 9.20
N THR A 88 -14.92 5.40 9.12
CA THR A 88 -14.55 6.03 7.84
C THR A 88 -13.36 5.34 7.15
N LEU A 89 -12.60 4.50 7.86
CA LEU A 89 -11.48 3.73 7.32
C LEU A 89 -11.90 2.42 6.64
N ASP A 90 -13.16 1.97 6.79
CA ASP A 90 -13.59 0.67 6.27
C ASP A 90 -13.35 0.52 4.76
N PRO A 91 -13.74 1.48 3.89
CA PRO A 91 -13.51 1.36 2.45
C PRO A 91 -12.02 1.31 2.09
N LEU A 92 -11.20 2.11 2.79
CA LEU A 92 -9.74 2.13 2.60
C LEU A 92 -9.13 0.78 2.97
N CYS A 93 -9.48 0.25 4.14
CA CYS A 93 -8.96 -1.02 4.65
C CYS A 93 -9.40 -2.20 3.79
N ASP A 94 -10.68 -2.24 3.37
CA ASP A 94 -11.20 -3.30 2.49
C ASP A 94 -10.44 -3.33 1.16
N ASN A 95 -10.31 -2.17 0.49
CA ASN A 95 -9.61 -2.11 -0.78
C ASN A 95 -8.14 -2.51 -0.65
N LEU A 96 -7.42 -1.99 0.37
CA LEU A 96 -6.04 -2.38 0.63
C LEU A 96 -5.92 -3.88 0.93
N GLY A 97 -6.87 -4.43 1.68
CA GLY A 97 -6.99 -5.86 1.94
C GLY A 97 -7.07 -6.67 0.66
N ARG A 98 -7.98 -6.30 -0.25
CA ARG A 98 -8.12 -6.97 -1.56
C ARG A 98 -6.85 -6.88 -2.40
N VAL A 99 -6.16 -5.75 -2.40
CA VAL A 99 -4.85 -5.61 -3.07
C VAL A 99 -3.88 -6.67 -2.54
N HIS A 100 -3.79 -6.86 -1.22
CA HIS A 100 -2.91 -7.88 -0.63
C HIS A 100 -3.38 -9.31 -0.91
N GLY A 101 -4.70 -9.56 -0.98
CA GLY A 101 -5.25 -10.84 -1.45
C GLY A 101 -4.77 -11.21 -2.85
N ARG A 102 -4.77 -10.25 -3.78
CA ARG A 102 -4.21 -10.46 -5.14
C ARG A 102 -2.72 -10.75 -5.11
N LEU A 103 -1.96 -10.10 -4.22
CA LEU A 103 -0.52 -10.30 -4.08
C LEU A 103 -0.20 -11.68 -3.49
N THR A 104 -1.08 -12.27 -2.69
CA THR A 104 -0.91 -13.64 -2.17
C THR A 104 -0.81 -14.64 -3.32
N ASP A 105 -1.79 -14.63 -4.22
CA ASP A 105 -1.82 -15.55 -5.37
C ASP A 105 -0.77 -15.22 -6.43
N SER A 106 -0.61 -13.93 -6.77
CA SER A 106 0.23 -13.53 -7.90
C SER A 106 1.71 -13.41 -7.59
N ARG A 107 2.08 -13.15 -6.34
CA ARG A 107 3.46 -12.79 -5.94
C ARG A 107 3.89 -13.37 -4.59
N GLY A 108 3.11 -14.27 -4.01
CA GLY A 108 3.48 -14.95 -2.76
C GLY A 108 3.55 -14.02 -1.56
N PHE A 109 2.65 -13.03 -1.45
CA PHE A 109 2.46 -12.31 -0.19
C PHE A 109 2.06 -13.29 0.93
N LYS A 110 2.69 -13.16 2.10
CA LYS A 110 2.54 -14.11 3.21
C LYS A 110 2.25 -13.40 4.53
N PRO A 111 1.64 -14.08 5.51
CA PRO A 111 1.31 -13.47 6.80
C PRO A 111 2.50 -12.87 7.56
N HIS A 112 3.71 -13.41 7.40
CA HIS A 112 4.91 -12.91 8.10
C HIS A 112 5.32 -11.50 7.63
N HIS A 113 5.01 -11.12 6.39
CA HIS A 113 5.29 -9.78 5.86
C HIS A 113 4.62 -8.68 6.69
N TRP A 114 3.44 -8.94 7.26
CA TRP A 114 2.77 -8.01 8.18
C TRP A 114 3.62 -7.73 9.44
N GLY A 115 4.24 -8.77 9.98
CA GLY A 115 5.09 -8.66 11.18
C GLY A 115 6.35 -7.84 10.89
N VAL A 116 7.06 -8.17 9.81
CA VAL A 116 8.25 -7.43 9.36
C VAL A 116 7.94 -5.95 9.19
N PHE A 117 6.82 -5.66 8.53
CA PHE A 117 6.36 -4.29 8.30
C PHE A 117 6.07 -3.54 9.61
N ILE A 118 5.41 -4.17 10.61
CA ILE A 118 5.18 -3.57 11.93
C ILE A 118 6.51 -3.23 12.60
N GLU A 119 7.43 -4.19 12.69
CA GLU A 119 8.68 -4.00 13.43
C GLU A 119 9.58 -2.93 12.80
N CYS A 120 9.71 -2.93 11.47
CA CYS A 120 10.49 -1.90 10.76
C CYS A 120 9.89 -0.50 10.96
N THR A 121 8.56 -0.38 10.92
CA THR A 121 7.86 0.89 11.16
C THR A 121 8.12 1.40 12.58
N LEU A 122 7.93 0.55 13.58
CA LEU A 122 8.11 0.91 14.99
C LEU A 122 9.56 1.26 15.34
N PHE A 123 10.53 0.56 14.73
CA PHE A 123 11.95 0.87 14.88
C PHE A 123 12.24 2.32 14.46
N HIS A 124 11.81 2.71 13.26
CA HIS A 124 12.05 4.07 12.76
C HIS A 124 11.24 5.13 13.51
N PHE A 125 10.01 4.82 13.92
CA PHE A 125 9.21 5.74 14.72
C PHE A 125 9.87 6.00 16.07
N ARG A 126 10.35 4.95 16.75
CA ARG A 126 11.07 5.09 18.02
C ARG A 126 12.31 5.94 17.86
N LYS A 127 13.12 5.70 16.80
CA LYS A 127 14.34 6.46 16.54
C LYS A 127 14.06 7.96 16.38
N ILE A 128 13.01 8.31 15.66
CA ILE A 128 12.65 9.73 15.41
C ILE A 128 12.10 10.37 16.68
N LEU A 129 11.17 9.71 17.36
CA LEU A 129 10.52 10.23 18.56
C LEU A 129 11.50 10.37 19.73
N ALA A 130 12.49 9.48 19.85
CA ALA A 130 13.53 9.60 20.88
C ALA A 130 14.36 10.89 20.76
N GLY A 131 14.42 11.50 19.56
CA GLY A 131 15.09 12.79 19.33
C GLY A 131 14.23 14.01 19.61
N ASP A 132 12.94 13.85 19.91
CA ASP A 132 12.03 14.95 20.22
C ASP A 132 12.00 15.22 21.73
N HIS A 133 11.97 16.50 22.13
CA HIS A 133 12.03 16.90 23.53
C HIS A 133 10.86 16.36 24.37
N TYR A 134 9.65 16.23 23.80
CA TYR A 134 8.50 15.71 24.52
C TYR A 134 8.55 14.18 24.66
N PHE A 135 9.03 13.50 23.62
CA PHE A 135 9.07 12.04 23.54
C PHE A 135 10.39 11.41 24.03
N ASN A 136 11.42 12.19 24.35
CA ASN A 136 12.70 11.66 24.84
C ASN A 136 12.59 10.94 26.19
N ALA A 137 11.56 11.25 26.99
CA ALA A 137 11.29 10.58 28.25
C ALA A 137 10.87 9.14 27.99
N LEU A 138 11.62 8.17 28.56
CA LEU A 138 11.48 6.75 28.26
C LEU A 138 10.03 6.23 28.43
N ILE A 139 9.35 6.65 29.49
CA ILE A 139 7.95 6.26 29.75
C ILE A 139 7.02 6.75 28.63
N THR A 140 7.18 8.00 28.19
CA THR A 140 6.39 8.57 27.10
C THR A 140 6.70 7.89 25.77
N LEU A 141 7.99 7.63 25.50
CA LEU A 141 8.45 6.93 24.31
C LEU A 141 7.87 5.51 24.24
N ASP A 142 7.95 4.74 25.33
CA ASP A 142 7.45 3.37 25.35
C ASP A 142 5.94 3.34 25.19
N ARG A 143 5.22 4.23 25.89
CA ARG A 143 3.77 4.36 25.76
C ARG A 143 3.37 4.64 24.32
N VAL A 144 3.97 5.65 23.67
CA VAL A 144 3.60 6.00 22.28
C VAL A 144 3.93 4.89 21.28
N ILE A 145 5.02 4.14 21.49
CA ILE A 145 5.37 3.01 20.63
C ILE A 145 4.40 1.82 20.82
N VAL A 146 3.91 1.59 22.04
CA VAL A 146 2.85 0.60 22.31
C VAL A 146 1.53 1.00 21.63
N ILE A 147 1.18 2.30 21.65
CA ILE A 147 0.00 2.81 20.95
C ILE A 147 0.13 2.59 19.43
N TRP A 148 1.26 2.99 18.83
CA TRP A 148 1.50 2.76 17.40
C TRP A 148 1.44 1.28 17.02
N ARG A 149 2.02 0.40 17.85
CA ARG A 149 1.93 -1.05 17.65
C ARG A 149 0.49 -1.53 17.64
N THR A 150 -0.34 -1.00 18.55
CA THR A 150 -1.77 -1.32 18.63
C THR A 150 -2.51 -0.83 17.39
N VAL A 151 -2.28 0.42 16.98
CA VAL A 151 -2.87 1.02 15.77
C VAL A 151 -2.52 0.22 14.51
N LEU A 152 -1.24 -0.12 14.31
CA LEU A 152 -0.80 -0.91 13.15
C LEU A 152 -1.45 -2.30 13.13
N ARG A 153 -1.55 -2.97 14.28
CA ARG A 153 -2.23 -4.27 14.38
C ARG A 153 -3.71 -4.16 14.06
N ILE A 154 -4.39 -3.11 14.51
CA ILE A 154 -5.80 -2.88 14.22
C ILE A 154 -6.00 -2.60 12.72
N LEU A 155 -5.17 -1.74 12.13
CA LEU A 155 -5.18 -1.46 10.69
C LEU A 155 -5.03 -2.77 9.87
N ILE A 156 -4.03 -3.58 10.19
CA ILE A 156 -3.80 -4.86 9.52
C ILE A 156 -4.97 -5.83 9.75
N LYS A 157 -5.55 -5.87 10.96
CA LYS A 157 -6.73 -6.69 11.24
C LYS A 157 -7.92 -6.31 10.35
N ARG A 158 -8.14 -5.01 10.12
CA ARG A 158 -9.20 -4.53 9.20
C ARG A 158 -8.89 -4.88 7.75
N MET A 159 -7.65 -4.70 7.30
CA MET A 159 -7.21 -5.11 5.96
C MET A 159 -7.37 -6.63 5.73
N LYS A 160 -7.17 -7.45 6.76
CA LYS A 160 -7.36 -8.91 6.66
C LYS A 160 -8.79 -9.32 6.29
N VAL A 161 -9.80 -8.48 6.56
CA VAL A 161 -11.18 -8.73 6.12
C VAL A 161 -11.31 -8.67 4.60
N GLY A 162 -10.78 -7.61 3.98
CA GLY A 162 -10.75 -7.47 2.52
C GLY A 162 -9.87 -8.52 1.84
N LEU A 163 -8.74 -8.87 2.47
CA LEU A 163 -7.86 -9.96 2.01
C LEU A 163 -8.60 -11.29 1.97
N ALA A 164 -9.25 -11.68 3.08
CA ALA A 164 -10.00 -12.94 3.14
C ALA A 164 -11.14 -12.98 2.12
N THR A 165 -11.80 -11.84 1.89
CA THR A 165 -12.86 -11.72 0.89
C THR A 165 -12.33 -11.92 -0.54
N ASP A 166 -11.20 -11.29 -0.89
CA ASP A 166 -10.58 -11.48 -2.21
C ASP A 166 -10.13 -12.93 -2.44
N LEU A 167 -9.52 -13.56 -1.43
CA LEU A 167 -9.10 -14.97 -1.51
C LEU A 167 -10.30 -15.92 -1.69
N ARG A 168 -11.39 -15.74 -0.93
CA ARG A 168 -12.60 -16.56 -1.09
C ARG A 168 -13.21 -16.43 -2.49
N ASN A 169 -13.31 -15.20 -3.00
CA ASN A 169 -13.86 -14.96 -4.33
C ASN A 169 -13.01 -15.62 -5.42
N ARG A 170 -11.69 -15.60 -5.27
CA ARG A 170 -10.77 -16.27 -6.21
C ARG A 170 -10.88 -17.79 -6.16
N GLN A 171 -11.01 -18.36 -4.97
CA GLN A 171 -11.20 -19.80 -4.82
C GLN A 171 -12.52 -20.24 -5.48
N ALA A 172 -13.62 -19.55 -5.19
CA ALA A 172 -14.91 -19.85 -5.79
C ALA A 172 -14.89 -19.79 -7.33
N ASN A 173 -14.15 -18.83 -7.91
CA ASN A 173 -13.99 -18.74 -9.36
C ASN A 173 -13.19 -19.92 -9.94
N LYS A 174 -12.12 -20.37 -9.26
CA LYS A 174 -11.34 -21.55 -9.68
C LYS A 174 -12.20 -22.82 -9.63
N ASP A 175 -12.96 -23.00 -8.55
CA ASP A 175 -13.85 -24.15 -8.38
C ASP A 175 -14.93 -24.19 -9.48
N ALA A 176 -15.47 -23.02 -9.86
CA ALA A 176 -16.44 -22.90 -10.95
C ALA A 176 -15.85 -23.26 -12.32
N ASP A 177 -14.61 -22.82 -12.60
CA ASP A 177 -13.91 -23.13 -13.85
C ASP A 177 -13.56 -24.64 -13.97
N GLU A 178 -13.22 -25.29 -12.86
CA GLU A 178 -12.96 -26.74 -12.79
C GLU A 178 -14.23 -27.58 -13.02
N VAL A 179 -15.37 -27.16 -12.45
CA VAL A 179 -16.67 -27.82 -12.68
C VAL A 179 -17.13 -27.63 -14.13
N ALA A 180 -16.93 -26.44 -14.72
CA ALA A 180 -17.23 -26.19 -16.12
C ALA A 180 -16.37 -27.07 -17.06
N SER A 181 -15.08 -27.22 -16.74
CA SER A 181 -14.15 -28.01 -17.55
C SER A 181 -14.40 -29.53 -17.48
N THR A 182 -14.88 -30.04 -16.34
CA THR A 182 -15.21 -31.47 -16.15
C THR A 182 -16.56 -31.85 -16.73
N SER A 183 -17.55 -30.95 -16.72
CA SER A 183 -18.87 -31.18 -17.33
C SER A 183 -18.86 -31.14 -18.87
N GLY A 184 -17.83 -30.54 -19.48
CA GLY A 184 -17.67 -30.48 -20.94
C GLY A 184 -17.08 -31.75 -21.59
N GLN A 185 -16.66 -32.76 -20.82
CA GLN A 185 -16.06 -34.00 -21.36
C GLN A 185 -17.02 -35.22 -21.38
N SER A 186 -18.27 -35.08 -20.93
CA SER A 186 -19.28 -36.14 -21.06
C SER A 186 -20.31 -35.82 -22.13
N SER A 187 -19.97 -36.04 -23.40
CA SER A 187 -20.97 -36.25 -24.45
C SER A 187 -20.45 -37.31 -25.43
N PRO A 188 -21.27 -38.32 -25.77
CA PRO A 188 -20.84 -39.42 -26.62
C PRO A 188 -20.67 -38.91 -28.06
N VAL A 189 -19.58 -39.35 -28.69
CA VAL A 189 -19.29 -39.13 -30.10
C VAL A 189 -20.41 -39.79 -30.93
N VAL A 190 -21.29 -38.98 -31.53
CA VAL A 190 -22.14 -39.44 -32.63
C VAL A 190 -21.50 -38.94 -33.92
N GLU A 191 -20.89 -39.89 -34.61
CA GLU A 191 -20.34 -39.77 -35.95
C GLU A 191 -21.50 -39.65 -36.95
N MET A 192 -21.55 -38.56 -37.73
CA MET A 192 -22.39 -38.54 -38.93
C MET A 192 -21.76 -37.64 -40.01
N SER A 193 -21.14 -38.31 -40.97
CA SER A 193 -20.58 -37.77 -42.22
C SER A 193 -21.69 -37.32 -43.17
N ILE A 194 -21.64 -36.10 -43.71
CA ILE A 194 -22.09 -35.78 -45.09
C ILE A 194 -21.26 -34.62 -45.68
N THR A 195 -20.73 -34.87 -46.86
CA THR A 195 -20.05 -33.98 -47.82
C THR A 195 -21.01 -33.15 -48.67
N HIS A 196 -20.74 -31.86 -48.92
CA HIS A 196 -20.53 -31.23 -50.26
C HIS A 196 -20.56 -29.67 -50.19
N SER A 197 -19.42 -29.07 -50.54
CA SER A 197 -19.20 -27.99 -51.53
C SER A 197 -20.20 -26.83 -51.69
N VAL A 198 -19.69 -25.57 -51.65
CA VAL A 198 -19.68 -24.57 -52.76
C VAL A 198 -19.45 -23.12 -52.23
N THR A 199 -18.32 -22.54 -52.66
CA THR A 199 -18.03 -21.14 -53.05
C THR A 199 -17.92 -19.98 -52.04
N LEU A 200 -16.69 -19.40 -52.05
CA LEU A 200 -16.28 -18.10 -51.50
C LEU A 200 -16.88 -16.90 -52.29
N PRO A 201 -16.91 -15.71 -51.66
CA PRO A 201 -16.06 -14.67 -52.24
C PRO A 201 -15.18 -13.95 -51.20
N ALA A 202 -13.99 -13.58 -51.68
CA ALA A 202 -12.97 -12.82 -50.97
C ALA A 202 -13.40 -11.37 -50.72
N ILE A 203 -13.24 -10.86 -49.50
CA ILE A 203 -13.18 -9.42 -49.23
C ILE A 203 -12.13 -9.13 -48.14
N ASN A 204 -10.98 -8.64 -48.62
CA ASN A 204 -10.15 -7.56 -48.11
C ASN A 204 -9.60 -7.60 -46.66
N VAL A 205 -8.30 -7.92 -46.60
CA VAL A 205 -7.40 -7.70 -45.46
C VAL A 205 -7.19 -6.20 -45.25
N LYS A 206 -7.60 -5.68 -44.10
CA LYS A 206 -6.96 -4.51 -43.47
C LYS A 206 -6.67 -4.82 -42.01
N GLU A 207 -5.38 -4.93 -41.73
CA GLU A 207 -4.79 -4.97 -40.39
C GLU A 207 -5.39 -3.86 -39.51
N LYS A 208 -6.08 -4.26 -38.43
CA LYS A 208 -6.29 -3.38 -37.29
C LYS A 208 -5.24 -3.71 -36.25
N VAL A 209 -4.25 -2.82 -36.19
CA VAL A 209 -3.29 -2.65 -35.12
C VAL A 209 -3.98 -2.78 -33.76
N PHE A 210 -3.46 -3.69 -32.95
CA PHE A 210 -3.85 -3.88 -31.56
C PHE A 210 -3.38 -2.65 -30.76
N GLU A 211 -4.23 -1.63 -30.64
CA GLU A 211 -4.00 -0.55 -29.68
C GLU A 211 -4.07 -1.14 -28.27
N LYS A 212 -2.89 -1.18 -27.65
CA LYS A 212 -2.66 -1.55 -26.26
C LYS A 212 -3.42 -0.55 -25.37
N ASN A 213 -4.65 -0.91 -25.00
CA ASN A 213 -5.41 -0.18 -24.00
C ASN A 213 -4.58 -0.12 -22.71
N LYS A 214 -4.03 1.06 -22.48
CA LYS A 214 -3.34 1.47 -21.27
C LYS A 214 -4.35 1.33 -20.14
N SER A 215 -4.17 0.31 -19.30
CA SER A 215 -4.97 0.13 -18.10
C SER A 215 -4.88 1.40 -17.27
N GLU A 216 -5.92 2.21 -17.31
CA GLU A 216 -6.09 3.36 -16.44
C GLU A 216 -6.01 2.85 -15.00
N SER A 217 -5.01 3.34 -14.28
CA SER A 217 -4.86 3.05 -12.86
C SER A 217 -6.15 3.46 -12.16
N THR A 218 -6.88 2.48 -11.64
CA THR A 218 -8.06 2.67 -10.80
C THR A 218 -7.80 3.80 -9.80
N GLY A 219 -8.54 4.91 -9.99
CA GLY A 219 -8.33 6.21 -9.38
C GLY A 219 -8.62 6.27 -7.87
N LEU A 220 -7.88 5.51 -7.07
CA LEU A 220 -8.02 5.53 -5.61
C LEU A 220 -7.16 6.59 -4.92
N PHE A 221 -6.25 7.23 -5.65
CA PHE A 221 -5.39 8.27 -5.11
C PHE A 221 -5.78 9.59 -5.77
N ARG A 222 -6.26 10.56 -4.95
CA ARG A 222 -6.35 11.96 -5.37
C ARG A 222 -5.03 12.36 -6.05
N PRO A 223 -5.04 13.26 -7.05
CA PRO A 223 -3.82 13.71 -7.70
C PRO A 223 -2.79 14.17 -6.67
N PHE A 224 -1.64 13.49 -6.66
CA PHE A 224 -0.46 13.68 -5.77
C PHE A 224 0.02 15.13 -5.64
N ARG A 225 -0.44 16.02 -6.53
CA ARG A 225 -0.08 17.43 -6.56
C ARG A 225 -0.33 18.11 -5.21
N GLU A 226 -1.43 17.83 -4.51
CA GLU A 226 -1.77 18.56 -3.28
C GLU A 226 -0.95 18.13 -2.04
N PHE A 227 -0.52 16.86 -1.96
CA PHE A 227 0.37 16.40 -0.87
C PHE A 227 1.79 16.95 -1.03
N ALA A 228 2.29 17.05 -2.26
CA ALA A 228 3.59 17.67 -2.55
C ALA A 228 3.54 19.21 -2.52
N LYS A 229 2.46 19.84 -2.99
CA LYS A 229 2.31 21.32 -3.07
C LYS A 229 2.24 22.00 -1.73
N ARG A 230 1.62 21.39 -0.70
CA ARG A 230 1.60 21.95 0.67
C ARG A 230 3.00 22.15 1.26
N ARG A 231 4.05 21.61 0.61
CA ARG A 231 5.45 21.69 1.05
C ARG A 231 6.32 22.67 0.28
N ILE A 232 5.93 23.13 -0.92
CA ILE A 232 6.75 24.07 -1.70
C ILE A 232 6.48 25.53 -1.28
N ILE A 233 5.32 25.83 -0.71
CA ILE A 233 4.91 27.22 -0.36
C ILE A 233 5.43 27.66 1.03
N GLY A 234 6.06 26.76 1.81
CA GLY A 234 6.57 27.06 3.16
C GLY A 234 8.02 27.58 3.25
N ARG A 235 8.67 27.90 2.13
CA ARG A 235 10.00 28.54 2.10
C ARG A 235 9.97 29.71 1.13
N SER A 236 9.72 30.92 1.65
CA SER A 236 10.19 32.22 1.12
C SER A 236 9.17 33.32 1.43
N SER A 237 9.42 34.09 2.49
CA SER A 237 9.45 35.56 2.44
C SER A 237 9.72 36.12 3.83
N ASP A 238 10.99 36.29 4.17
CA ASP A 238 11.44 37.36 5.04
C ASP A 238 12.11 38.40 4.14
N PRO A 239 11.47 39.55 3.86
CA PRO A 239 12.15 40.70 3.31
C PRO A 239 12.21 41.77 4.39
N ASN A 240 13.38 41.99 4.98
CA ASN A 240 13.96 43.30 5.32
C ASN A 240 14.89 43.21 6.53
N GLY A 241 16.15 43.61 6.31
CA GLY A 241 17.10 43.80 7.39
C GLY A 241 18.54 44.08 6.97
N LEU A 242 18.78 44.68 5.80
CA LEU A 242 20.07 45.33 5.51
C LEU A 242 20.01 46.75 6.12
N HIS A 243 20.80 47.01 7.16
CA HIS A 243 21.32 48.35 7.43
C HIS A 243 22.81 48.26 7.75
N ARG A 244 23.60 48.88 6.85
CA ARG A 244 25.02 49.18 7.00
C ARG A 244 25.15 50.54 7.71
N HIS A 245 26.18 50.61 8.56
CA HIS A 245 27.04 51.75 8.91
C HIS A 245 26.44 53.16 9.05
N ASN A 246 26.62 53.73 10.24
CA ASN A 246 27.71 54.69 10.47
C ASN A 246 28.54 54.22 11.65
#